data_AF-K5X4Z1-F1
#
_entry.id   AF-K5X4Z1-F1
#
_cell.length_a   1.000
_cell.length_b   1.000
_cell.length_c   1.000
_cell.angle_alpha   90.00
_cell.angle_beta   90.00
_cell.angle_gamma   90.00
#
_symmetry.space_group_name_H-M   'P 1'
#
loop_
_entity.id
_entity.type
_entity.pdbx_description
1 polymer ?
#
loop_
_entity_poly.entity_id
_entity_poly.type
_entity_poly.pdbx_seq_one_letter_code
_entity_poly.pdbx_strand_id
1 'polypeptide(L)'
;MARNEEKAQSMLYRFREAQAAELGLGTRGDRRPKMASACKSLRECERWRGEILREISRKVSKIQDAGLTDYEVRDLNDDINKLLREKRHWENQIVALGGANYRRNVAMLDDDGKEVPGTKGYKYFGRAKDLPGVRELFQGRKEEEEEENQTFAYYKKFLNQGPVYYGDLDDNDQNLLHHERQAEAEDWEEAFANVRETLGLSSDTPTPPIPGQAAQPSIKQSSVISQATSKRKTADGESDAEMNGSRDDNKRTKTEGESDPIITETPAATEDSARLHAQTAASFIPFLQTEHLLPPKMPSHDEMESILLQLRKKALVEEYFGDGK
;
A
#
# COMPACT_ATOMS: atom_id res chain seq x y z
N MET A 1 28.42 58.34 13.63
CA MET A 1 28.65 57.11 12.83
C MET A 1 27.41 56.90 11.96
N ALA A 2 27.59 56.72 10.65
CA ALA A 2 26.48 56.43 9.72
C ALA A 2 25.74 55.13 10.12
N ARG A 3 24.43 55.06 9.84
CA ARG A 3 23.63 53.85 10.09
C ARG A 3 24.16 52.67 9.26
N ASN A 4 23.93 51.44 9.71
CA ASN A 4 24.41 50.25 8.99
C ASN A 4 23.88 50.17 7.55
N GLU A 5 22.68 50.68 7.30
CA GLU A 5 22.10 50.77 5.95
C GLU A 5 22.90 51.70 5.03
N GLU A 6 23.31 52.87 5.52
CA GLU A 6 24.13 53.83 4.76
C GLU A 6 25.53 53.27 4.49
N LYS A 7 26.11 52.55 5.46
CA LYS A 7 27.41 51.87 5.28
C LYS A 7 27.34 50.76 4.23
N ALA A 8 26.24 50.00 4.21
CA ALA A 8 25.98 48.96 3.22
C ALA A 8 25.71 49.52 1.81
N GLN A 9 25.30 50.78 1.69
CA GLN A 9 25.11 51.44 0.39
C GLN A 9 26.36 52.14 -0.14
N SER A 10 27.46 52.18 0.62
CA SER A 10 28.71 52.81 0.20
C SER A 10 29.29 52.17 -1.07
N MET A 11 29.97 52.97 -1.89
CA MET A 11 30.62 52.52 -3.13
C MET A 11 31.60 51.36 -2.90
N LEU A 12 32.35 51.40 -1.78
CA LEU A 12 33.28 50.32 -1.41
C LEU A 12 32.56 49.02 -1.06
N TYR A 13 31.42 49.10 -0.36
CA TYR A 13 30.64 47.90 -0.03
C TYR A 13 30.07 47.25 -1.30
N ARG A 14 29.50 48.06 -2.21
CA ARG A 14 29.01 47.59 -3.52
C ARG A 14 30.13 46.99 -4.38
N PHE A 15 31.32 47.60 -4.39
CA PHE A 15 32.48 47.07 -5.11
C PHE A 15 32.92 45.72 -4.55
N ARG A 16 33.02 45.59 -3.23
CA ARG A 16 33.37 44.31 -2.58
C ARG A 16 32.31 43.24 -2.80
N GLU A 17 31.03 43.62 -2.82
CA GLU A 17 29.92 42.71 -3.14
C GLU A 17 29.99 42.24 -4.59
N ALA A 18 30.27 43.13 -5.55
CA ALA A 18 30.46 42.76 -6.95
C ALA A 18 31.67 41.82 -7.14
N GLN A 19 32.79 42.09 -6.46
CA GLN A 19 33.98 41.22 -6.49
C GLN A 19 33.69 39.83 -5.90
N ALA A 20 32.89 39.76 -4.82
CA ALA A 20 32.47 38.49 -4.24
C ALA A 20 31.52 37.71 -5.16
N ALA A 21 30.64 38.42 -5.89
CA ALA A 21 29.76 37.84 -6.90
C ALA A 21 30.56 37.24 -8.07
N GLU A 22 31.60 37.94 -8.56
CA GLU A 22 32.49 37.43 -9.61
C GLU A 22 33.27 36.19 -9.17
N LEU A 23 33.61 36.08 -7.88
CA LEU A 23 34.23 34.89 -7.30
C LEU A 23 33.24 33.73 -7.09
N GLY A 24 31.96 33.89 -7.46
CA GLY A 24 30.92 32.88 -7.34
C GLY A 24 30.46 32.62 -5.89
N LEU A 25 30.81 33.51 -4.95
CA LEU A 25 30.35 33.47 -3.57
C LEU A 25 29.00 34.21 -3.52
N GLY A 26 27.92 33.44 -3.39
CA GLY A 26 26.54 33.95 -3.45
C GLY A 26 26.32 35.17 -2.58
N THR A 27 25.88 36.28 -3.19
CA THR A 27 25.61 37.55 -2.50
C THR A 27 24.27 37.51 -1.78
N ARG A 28 24.10 38.42 -0.80
CA ARG A 28 22.83 38.63 -0.08
C ARG A 28 21.77 39.34 -0.92
N GLY A 29 22.17 39.95 -2.04
CA GLY A 29 21.28 40.66 -2.98
C GLY A 29 20.68 39.77 -4.07
N ASP A 30 21.11 38.52 -4.20
CA ASP A 30 20.58 37.59 -5.19
C ASP A 30 19.13 37.27 -4.82
N ARG A 31 18.18 37.69 -5.66
CA ARG A 31 16.75 37.43 -5.44
C ARG A 31 16.37 36.12 -6.10
N ARG A 32 15.58 35.32 -5.38
CA ARG A 32 15.02 34.07 -5.91
C ARG A 32 14.29 34.34 -7.25
N PRO A 33 14.65 33.63 -8.33
CA PRO A 33 13.91 33.71 -9.58
C PRO A 33 12.44 33.30 -9.37
N LYS A 34 11.50 34.01 -10.01
CA LYS A 34 10.07 33.68 -9.92
C LYS A 34 9.73 32.34 -10.57
N MET A 35 10.47 31.96 -11.62
CA MET A 35 10.27 30.73 -12.35
C MET A 35 11.41 29.75 -12.07
N ALA A 36 11.09 28.61 -11.45
CA ALA A 36 12.07 27.57 -11.18
C ALA A 36 12.72 27.02 -12.46
N SER A 37 11.96 26.95 -13.56
CA SER A 37 12.44 26.47 -14.87
C SER A 37 13.55 27.33 -15.49
N ALA A 38 13.74 28.57 -15.04
CA ALA A 38 14.81 29.43 -15.53
C ALA A 38 16.19 28.98 -15.00
N CYS A 39 16.23 28.32 -13.84
CA CYS A 39 17.47 27.79 -13.28
C CYS A 39 17.83 26.45 -13.91
N LYS A 40 19.03 26.40 -14.51
CA LYS A 40 19.61 25.19 -15.13
C LYS A 40 20.67 24.53 -14.25
N SER A 41 21.11 25.21 -13.19
CA SER A 41 22.10 24.71 -12.24
C SER A 41 21.43 24.00 -11.07
N LEU A 42 21.78 22.73 -10.86
CA LEU A 42 21.26 21.92 -9.76
C LEU A 42 21.63 22.53 -8.40
N ARG A 43 22.87 23.02 -8.24
CA ARG A 43 23.37 23.65 -7.01
C ARG A 43 22.55 24.89 -6.61
N GLU A 44 22.15 25.68 -7.61
CA GLU A 44 21.31 26.86 -7.37
C GLU A 44 19.88 26.47 -6.98
N CYS A 45 19.31 25.46 -7.65
CA CYS A 45 17.97 24.96 -7.31
C CYS A 45 17.92 24.44 -5.87
N GLU A 46 18.93 23.71 -5.43
CA GLU A 46 19.05 23.24 -4.04
C GLU A 46 19.22 24.40 -3.04
N ARG A 47 20.02 25.42 -3.38
CA ARG A 47 20.16 26.64 -2.57
C ARG A 47 18.81 27.34 -2.39
N TRP A 48 18.07 27.57 -3.48
CA TRP A 48 16.76 28.23 -3.44
C TRP A 48 15.71 27.41 -2.70
N ARG A 49 15.72 26.08 -2.86
CA ARG A 49 14.88 25.18 -2.06
C ARG A 49 15.17 25.32 -0.56
N GLY A 50 16.44 25.33 -0.17
CA GLY A 50 16.85 25.50 1.23
C GLY A 50 16.44 26.86 1.80
N GLU A 51 16.48 27.92 0.99
CA GLU A 51 16.01 29.24 1.38
C GLU A 51 14.49 29.30 1.59
N ILE A 52 13.70 28.68 0.70
CA ILE A 52 12.25 28.55 0.88
C ILE A 52 11.92 27.80 2.17
N LEU A 53 12.62 26.71 2.46
CA LEU A 53 12.40 25.96 3.71
C LEU A 53 12.66 26.82 4.95
N ARG A 54 13.72 27.62 4.95
CA ARG A 54 14.02 28.55 6.04
C ARG A 54 12.97 29.66 6.17
N GLU A 55 12.44 30.16 5.05
CA GLU A 55 11.33 31.13 5.05
C GLU A 55 10.06 30.51 5.63
N ILE A 56 9.72 29.28 5.24
CA ILE A 56 8.58 28.53 5.80
C ILE A 56 8.75 28.37 7.30
N SER A 57 9.89 27.85 7.78
CA SER A 57 10.11 27.66 9.22
C SER A 57 9.96 28.96 10.02
N ARG A 58 10.50 30.08 9.51
CA ARG A 58 10.33 31.40 10.17
C ARG A 58 8.86 31.83 10.23
N LYS A 59 8.09 31.63 9.16
CA LYS A 59 6.66 31.97 9.14
C LYS A 59 5.84 31.04 10.02
N VAL A 60 6.14 29.74 10.05
CA VAL A 60 5.49 28.77 10.96
C VAL A 60 5.71 29.17 12.41
N SER A 61 6.93 29.54 12.80
CA SER A 61 7.19 30.06 14.16
C SER A 61 6.42 31.34 14.44
N LYS A 62 6.36 32.29 13.49
CA LYS A 62 5.62 33.56 13.65
C LYS A 62 4.10 33.37 13.80
N ILE A 63 3.51 32.37 13.13
CA ILE A 63 2.07 32.07 13.25
C ILE A 63 1.69 31.67 14.69
N GLN A 64 2.63 31.09 15.44
CA GLN A 64 2.39 30.67 16.82
C GLN A 64 2.37 31.84 17.82
N ASP A 65 2.73 33.06 17.39
CA ASP A 65 2.73 34.24 18.26
C ASP A 65 1.29 34.60 18.69
N ALA A 66 1.04 34.60 20.01
CA ALA A 66 -0.27 34.90 20.58
C ALA A 66 -0.72 36.35 20.37
N GLY A 67 0.23 37.27 20.15
CA GLY A 67 -0.05 38.69 19.91
C GLY A 67 -0.56 39.01 18.50
N LEU A 68 -0.57 38.03 17.59
CA LEU A 68 -1.00 38.23 16.22
C LEU A 68 -2.53 38.23 16.10
N THR A 69 -3.09 39.06 15.23
CA THR A 69 -4.54 39.07 14.97
C THR A 69 -4.96 37.92 14.06
N ASP A 70 -6.23 37.53 14.10
CA ASP A 70 -6.74 36.43 13.28
C ASP A 70 -6.64 36.70 11.77
N TYR A 71 -6.64 37.97 11.35
CA TYR A 71 -6.42 38.33 9.94
C TYR A 71 -4.97 38.13 9.52
N GLU A 72 -4.03 38.61 10.33
CA GLU A 72 -2.60 38.40 10.09
C GLU A 72 -2.22 36.91 10.12
N VAL A 73 -2.86 36.11 10.99
CA VAL A 73 -2.69 34.65 10.99
C VAL A 73 -3.14 34.03 9.66
N ARG A 74 -4.26 34.49 9.07
CA ARG A 74 -4.72 34.03 7.74
C ARG A 74 -3.73 34.40 6.65
N ASP A 75 -3.27 35.65 6.62
CA ASP A 75 -2.31 36.13 5.63
C ASP A 75 -0.98 35.34 5.71
N LEU A 76 -0.49 35.09 6.92
CA LEU A 76 0.70 34.26 7.12
C LEU A 76 0.48 32.81 6.65
N ASN A 77 -0.71 32.24 6.86
CA ASN A 77 -1.05 30.90 6.40
C ASN A 77 -1.09 30.82 4.88
N ASP A 78 -1.67 31.81 4.21
CA ASP A 78 -1.66 31.93 2.74
C ASP A 78 -0.24 32.04 2.19
N ASP A 79 0.58 32.86 2.85
CA ASP A 79 1.98 33.03 2.54
C ASP A 79 2.79 31.73 2.66
N ILE A 80 2.54 30.92 3.69
CA ILE A 80 3.17 29.59 3.83
C ILE A 80 2.70 28.65 2.73
N ASN A 81 1.40 28.62 2.43
CA ASN A 81 0.86 27.79 1.34
C ASN A 81 1.43 28.20 -0.02
N LYS A 82 1.67 29.49 -0.24
CA LYS A 82 2.36 29.99 -1.43
C LYS A 82 3.80 29.49 -1.50
N LEU A 83 4.56 29.60 -0.42
CA LEU A 83 5.93 29.08 -0.33
C LEU A 83 5.99 27.56 -0.52
N LEU A 84 5.01 26.80 -0.03
CA LEU A 84 4.93 25.36 -0.25
C LEU A 84 4.67 25.00 -1.72
N ARG A 85 3.86 25.77 -2.44
CA ARG A 85 3.68 25.62 -3.88
C ARG A 85 4.98 25.94 -4.63
N GLU A 86 5.63 27.04 -4.28
CA GLU A 86 6.95 27.39 -4.81
C GLU A 86 7.98 26.28 -4.55
N LYS A 87 8.05 25.75 -3.33
CA LYS A 87 8.90 24.59 -2.98
C LYS A 87 8.65 23.41 -3.90
N ARG A 88 7.39 23.06 -4.18
CA ARG A 88 7.04 21.96 -5.10
C ARG A 88 7.55 22.23 -6.52
N HIS A 89 7.48 23.46 -7.02
CA HIS A 89 8.03 23.81 -8.32
C HIS A 89 9.56 23.65 -8.36
N TRP A 90 10.26 24.09 -7.31
CA TRP A 90 11.71 23.91 -7.20
C TRP A 90 12.11 22.44 -7.06
N GLU A 91 11.37 21.63 -6.29
CA GLU A 91 11.61 20.19 -6.17
C GLU A 91 11.39 19.46 -7.49
N ASN A 92 10.35 19.83 -8.26
CA ASN A 92 10.14 19.27 -9.59
C ASN A 92 11.26 19.67 -10.56
N GLN A 93 11.78 20.90 -10.47
CA GLN A 93 12.91 21.34 -11.29
C GLN A 93 14.19 20.57 -10.94
N ILE A 94 14.47 20.33 -9.65
CA ILE A 94 15.62 19.54 -9.22
C ILE A 94 15.53 18.13 -9.82
N VAL A 95 14.35 17.50 -9.75
CA VAL A 95 14.12 16.19 -10.36
C VAL A 95 14.28 16.23 -11.89
N ALA A 96 13.77 17.28 -12.57
CA ALA A 96 13.91 17.44 -14.01
C ALA A 96 15.37 17.62 -14.46
N LEU A 97 16.21 18.23 -13.62
CA LEU A 97 17.66 18.35 -13.84
C LEU A 97 18.44 17.07 -13.45
N GLY A 98 17.76 15.99 -13.06
CA GLY A 98 18.38 14.72 -12.66
C GLY A 98 18.90 14.68 -11.21
N GLY A 99 18.44 15.60 -10.36
CA GLY A 99 18.81 15.67 -8.95
C GLY A 99 17.96 14.79 -8.03
N ALA A 100 18.21 14.89 -6.73
CA ALA A 100 17.54 14.08 -5.71
C ALA A 100 16.02 14.34 -5.64
N ASN A 101 15.24 13.27 -5.45
CA ASN A 101 13.79 13.37 -5.32
C ASN A 101 13.37 13.58 -3.85
N TYR A 102 13.20 14.83 -3.46
CA TYR A 102 12.78 15.21 -2.11
C TYR A 102 11.30 14.97 -1.79
N ARG A 103 10.48 14.53 -2.76
CA ARG A 103 9.04 14.27 -2.53
C ARG A 103 8.77 12.92 -1.88
N ARG A 104 9.67 11.95 -2.04
CA ARG A 104 9.43 10.54 -1.67
C ARG A 104 9.56 10.25 -0.18
N ASN A 105 10.26 11.11 0.58
CA ASN A 105 10.77 10.77 1.92
C ASN A 105 10.20 11.61 3.08
N VAL A 106 9.12 12.35 2.89
CA VAL A 106 8.50 13.10 4.02
C VAL A 106 7.29 12.32 4.51
N ALA A 107 7.50 11.48 5.54
CA ALA A 107 6.41 11.08 6.42
C ALA A 107 5.80 12.36 6.98
N MET A 108 4.48 12.55 6.80
CA MET A 108 3.78 13.74 7.32
C MET A 108 4.04 13.84 8.82
N LEU A 109 4.87 14.80 9.23
CA LEU A 109 5.02 15.19 10.62
C LEU A 109 3.87 16.15 10.95
N ASP A 110 3.32 16.10 12.17
CA ASP A 110 2.19 16.95 12.57
C ASP A 110 2.46 18.48 12.50
N ASP A 111 3.75 18.85 12.40
CA ASP A 111 4.22 20.21 12.14
C ASP A 111 3.92 20.72 10.72
N ASP A 112 3.57 19.84 9.77
CA ASP A 112 3.36 20.15 8.34
C ASP A 112 1.97 20.71 7.99
N GLY A 113 1.22 21.14 9.01
CA GLY A 113 -0.13 21.66 8.84
C GLY A 113 -1.14 20.57 8.49
N LYS A 114 -2.38 20.77 8.95
CA LYS A 114 -3.46 19.81 8.70
C LYS A 114 -4.26 20.29 7.49
N GLU A 115 -4.57 19.37 6.58
CA GLU A 115 -5.47 19.64 5.45
C GLU A 115 -6.91 19.44 5.93
N VAL A 116 -7.78 20.41 5.62
CA VAL A 116 -9.22 20.23 5.82
C VAL A 116 -9.72 19.28 4.73
N PRO A 117 -10.50 18.23 5.08
CA PRO A 117 -11.15 17.36 4.10
C PRO A 117 -11.94 18.16 3.07
N GLY A 118 -11.79 17.83 1.79
CA GLY A 118 -12.49 18.49 0.68
C GLY A 118 -11.73 19.66 0.03
N THR A 119 -10.87 20.39 0.76
CA THR A 119 -10.00 21.42 0.15
C THR A 119 -8.68 20.81 -0.30
N LYS A 120 -8.59 20.47 -1.58
CA LYS A 120 -7.42 19.76 -2.13
C LYS A 120 -6.18 20.67 -2.18
N GLY A 121 -5.31 20.52 -1.18
CA GLY A 121 -3.95 21.09 -1.18
C GLY A 121 -3.75 22.42 -0.45
N TYR A 122 -4.73 22.91 0.32
CA TYR A 122 -4.55 24.03 1.24
C TYR A 122 -4.40 23.52 2.67
N LYS A 123 -3.37 24.01 3.37
CA LYS A 123 -2.99 23.54 4.71
C LYS A 123 -3.14 24.65 5.74
N TYR A 124 -3.51 24.29 6.96
CA TYR A 124 -3.53 25.20 8.11
C TYR A 124 -2.41 24.83 9.08
N PHE A 125 -1.54 25.79 9.39
CA PHE A 125 -0.36 25.62 10.25
C PHE A 125 -0.56 26.24 11.63
N GLY A 126 -0.11 25.56 12.69
CA GLY A 126 -0.16 26.09 14.07
C GLY A 126 -1.52 26.70 14.44
N ARG A 127 -1.49 27.94 14.94
CA ARG A 127 -2.67 28.73 15.33
C ARG A 127 -3.66 28.99 14.20
N ALA A 128 -3.26 28.87 12.93
CA ALA A 128 -4.21 28.99 11.81
C ALA A 128 -5.29 27.90 11.84
N LYS A 129 -5.07 26.79 12.55
CA LYS A 129 -6.09 25.75 12.80
C LYS A 129 -7.16 26.20 13.80
N ASP A 130 -6.83 27.14 14.70
CA ASP A 130 -7.72 27.62 15.77
C ASP A 130 -8.60 28.79 15.33
N LEU A 131 -8.44 29.26 14.09
CA LEU A 131 -9.26 30.32 13.54
C LEU A 131 -10.75 29.93 13.57
N PRO A 132 -11.65 30.87 13.90
CA PRO A 132 -13.09 30.63 13.88
C PRO A 132 -13.52 30.21 12.47
N GLY A 133 -14.34 29.15 12.37
CA GLY A 133 -14.74 28.48 11.13
C GLY A 133 -13.80 27.34 10.71
N VAL A 134 -12.48 27.53 10.75
CA VAL A 134 -11.51 26.45 10.41
C VAL A 134 -11.47 25.40 11.53
N ARG A 135 -11.53 25.85 12.79
CA ARG A 135 -11.55 24.99 13.97
C ARG A 135 -12.75 24.03 13.96
N GLU A 136 -13.92 24.53 13.55
CA GLU A 136 -15.16 23.75 13.47
C GLU A 136 -15.05 22.65 12.40
N LEU A 137 -14.43 22.93 11.25
CA LEU A 137 -14.18 21.93 10.20
C LEU A 137 -13.23 20.81 10.68
N PHE A 138 -12.26 21.14 11.53
CA PHE A 138 -11.37 20.12 12.12
C PHE A 138 -12.03 19.33 13.25
N GLN A 139 -12.89 19.96 14.04
CA GLN A 139 -13.62 19.32 15.14
C GLN A 139 -14.70 18.38 14.61
N GLY A 140 -15.55 18.83 13.67
CA GLY A 140 -16.59 17.98 13.09
C GLY A 140 -16.04 16.72 12.43
N ARG A 141 -14.88 16.81 11.75
CA ARG A 141 -14.21 15.63 11.21
C ARG A 141 -13.61 14.74 12.31
N LYS A 142 -13.06 15.33 13.38
CA LYS A 142 -12.51 14.53 14.48
C LYS A 142 -13.63 13.72 15.13
N GLU A 143 -14.80 14.31 15.30
CA GLU A 143 -16.01 13.64 15.77
C GLU A 143 -16.44 12.53 14.81
N GLU A 144 -16.53 12.80 13.50
CA GLU A 144 -16.86 11.80 12.47
C GLU A 144 -15.86 10.63 12.45
N GLU A 145 -14.56 10.91 12.52
CA GLU A 145 -13.50 9.90 12.55
C GLU A 145 -13.55 9.07 13.86
N GLU A 146 -13.91 9.69 14.98
CA GLU A 146 -14.15 8.99 16.25
C GLU A 146 -15.39 8.09 16.18
N GLU A 147 -16.47 8.55 15.53
CA GLU A 147 -17.68 7.75 15.30
C GLU A 147 -17.43 6.57 14.35
N GLU A 148 -16.69 6.77 13.27
CA GLU A 148 -16.25 5.72 12.34
C GLU A 148 -15.36 4.70 13.05
N ASN A 149 -14.43 5.16 13.88
CA ASN A 149 -13.57 4.28 14.66
C ASN A 149 -14.37 3.48 15.71
N GLN A 150 -15.37 4.10 16.34
CA GLN A 150 -16.25 3.42 17.29
C GLN A 150 -17.14 2.38 16.60
N THR A 151 -17.75 2.73 15.47
CA THR A 151 -18.54 1.78 14.67
C THR A 151 -17.66 0.66 14.14
N PHE A 152 -16.48 0.96 13.60
CA PHE A 152 -15.52 -0.06 13.19
C PHE A 152 -15.09 -0.95 14.37
N ALA A 153 -14.80 -0.39 15.54
CA ALA A 153 -14.47 -1.17 16.73
C ALA A 153 -15.62 -2.06 17.20
N TYR A 154 -16.87 -1.60 17.06
CA TYR A 154 -18.06 -2.39 17.31
C TYR A 154 -18.16 -3.56 16.31
N TYR A 155 -18.07 -3.29 15.00
CA TYR A 155 -18.15 -4.30 13.95
C TYR A 155 -16.97 -5.28 13.94
N LYS A 156 -15.78 -4.84 14.35
CA LYS A 156 -14.56 -5.67 14.44
C LYS A 156 -14.74 -6.89 15.34
N LYS A 157 -15.60 -6.80 16.36
CA LYS A 157 -15.94 -7.94 17.23
C LYS A 157 -16.69 -9.05 16.50
N PHE A 158 -17.38 -8.70 15.41
CA PHE A 158 -18.21 -9.60 14.61
C PHE A 158 -17.51 -10.05 13.32
N LEU A 159 -16.42 -9.40 12.89
CA LEU A 159 -15.72 -9.76 11.65
C LEU A 159 -14.97 -11.10 11.71
N ASN A 160 -14.52 -11.52 12.90
CA ASN A 160 -13.73 -12.74 13.09
C ASN A 160 -14.51 -13.83 13.82
N GLN A 161 -15.74 -14.08 13.38
CA GLN A 161 -16.54 -15.20 13.89
C GLN A 161 -15.96 -16.53 13.38
N GLY A 162 -15.74 -17.47 14.30
CA GLY A 162 -15.17 -18.78 13.96
C GLY A 162 -16.19 -19.74 13.34
N PRO A 163 -15.75 -20.95 12.93
CA PRO A 163 -16.60 -21.97 12.29
C PRO A 163 -17.89 -22.32 13.05
N VAL A 164 -17.86 -22.19 14.39
CA VAL A 164 -19.04 -22.37 15.27
C VAL A 164 -20.21 -21.46 14.87
N TYR A 165 -19.94 -20.22 14.47
CA TYR A 165 -20.99 -19.26 14.11
C TYR A 165 -21.69 -19.62 12.80
N TYR A 166 -20.97 -20.29 11.89
CA TYR A 166 -21.47 -20.69 10.58
C TYR A 166 -22.08 -22.10 10.58
N GLY A 167 -22.10 -22.79 11.72
CA GLY A 167 -22.63 -24.16 11.83
C GLY A 167 -21.72 -25.23 11.24
N ASP A 168 -20.49 -24.89 10.83
CA ASP A 168 -19.53 -25.83 10.22
C ASP A 168 -19.15 -27.01 11.15
N LEU A 169 -19.44 -26.88 12.44
CA LEU A 169 -19.17 -27.91 13.45
C LEU A 169 -20.39 -28.74 13.83
N ASP A 170 -21.59 -28.38 13.38
CA ASP A 170 -22.83 -29.06 13.75
C ASP A 170 -22.85 -30.49 13.20
N ASP A 171 -22.29 -30.71 12.00
CA ASP A 171 -22.07 -32.03 11.39
C ASP A 171 -21.14 -32.94 12.22
N ASN A 172 -20.39 -32.40 13.19
CA ASN A 172 -19.54 -33.19 14.09
C ASN A 172 -20.21 -33.51 15.43
N ASP A 173 -21.40 -32.98 15.71
CA ASP A 173 -22.13 -33.31 16.92
C ASP A 173 -22.67 -34.75 16.83
N GLN A 174 -22.07 -35.63 17.64
CA GLN A 174 -22.42 -37.05 17.66
C GLN A 174 -23.89 -37.28 18.02
N ASN A 175 -24.47 -36.44 18.88
CA ASN A 175 -25.86 -36.59 19.26
C ASN A 175 -26.79 -36.27 18.08
N LEU A 176 -26.50 -35.19 17.34
CA LEU A 176 -27.26 -34.80 16.15
C LEU A 176 -27.19 -35.90 15.09
N LEU A 177 -25.98 -36.40 14.79
CA LEU A 177 -25.76 -37.49 13.84
C LEU A 177 -26.51 -38.78 14.21
N HIS A 178 -26.61 -39.09 15.52
CA HIS A 178 -27.37 -40.25 15.99
C HIS A 178 -28.87 -40.08 15.76
N HIS A 179 -29.40 -38.88 16.02
CA HIS A 179 -30.81 -38.56 15.78
C HIS A 179 -31.14 -38.56 14.28
N GLU A 180 -30.27 -37.96 13.45
CA GLU A 180 -30.43 -37.96 11.99
C GLU A 180 -30.40 -39.38 11.43
N ARG A 181 -29.46 -40.22 11.87
CA ARG A 181 -29.40 -41.62 11.43
C ARG A 181 -30.65 -42.42 11.82
N GLN A 182 -31.19 -42.17 13.00
CA GLN A 182 -32.42 -42.84 13.43
C GLN A 182 -33.61 -42.39 12.57
N ALA A 183 -33.75 -41.08 12.34
CA ALA A 183 -34.80 -40.53 11.49
C ALA A 183 -34.67 -41.03 10.04
N GLU A 184 -33.47 -41.08 9.47
CA GLU A 184 -33.22 -41.65 8.13
C GLU A 184 -33.62 -43.12 8.03
N ALA A 185 -33.38 -43.90 9.09
CA ALA A 185 -33.77 -45.30 9.12
C ALA A 185 -35.29 -45.46 9.16
N GLU A 186 -35.98 -44.67 9.98
CA GLU A 186 -37.44 -44.64 10.07
C GLU A 186 -38.07 -44.21 8.73
N ASP A 187 -37.59 -43.09 8.14
CA ASP A 187 -38.04 -42.60 6.84
C ASP A 187 -37.79 -43.61 5.71
N TRP A 188 -36.67 -44.33 5.75
CA TRP A 188 -36.36 -45.37 4.77
C TRP A 188 -37.28 -46.58 4.89
N GLU A 189 -37.57 -47.00 6.11
CA GLU A 189 -38.52 -48.09 6.38
C GLU A 189 -39.92 -47.72 5.90
N GLU A 190 -40.38 -46.50 6.17
CA GLU A 190 -41.67 -45.99 5.71
C GLU A 190 -41.73 -45.85 4.18
N ALA A 191 -40.70 -45.27 3.56
CA ALA A 191 -40.60 -45.16 2.10
C ALA A 191 -40.60 -46.54 1.43
N PHE A 192 -39.88 -47.51 1.99
CA PHE A 192 -39.89 -48.87 1.48
C PHE A 192 -41.23 -49.56 1.70
N ALA A 193 -41.90 -49.34 2.84
CA ALA A 193 -43.24 -49.87 3.08
C ALA A 193 -44.25 -49.37 2.04
N ASN A 194 -44.21 -48.07 1.73
CA ASN A 194 -45.03 -47.45 0.69
C ASN A 194 -44.75 -48.06 -0.69
N VAL A 195 -43.47 -48.21 -1.06
CA VAL A 195 -43.09 -48.82 -2.35
C VAL A 195 -43.51 -50.29 -2.42
N ARG A 196 -43.33 -51.05 -1.33
CA ARG A 196 -43.74 -52.45 -1.22
C ARG A 196 -45.24 -52.62 -1.45
N GLU A 197 -46.04 -51.75 -0.87
CA GLU A 197 -47.49 -51.71 -1.07
C GLU A 197 -47.84 -51.44 -2.54
N THR A 198 -47.21 -50.45 -3.17
CA THR A 198 -47.49 -50.10 -4.58
C THR A 198 -47.10 -51.21 -5.58
N LEU A 199 -46.05 -51.97 -5.29
CA LEU A 199 -45.54 -53.03 -6.17
C LEU A 199 -46.18 -54.40 -5.89
N GLY A 200 -47.02 -54.52 -4.85
CA GLY A 200 -47.70 -55.77 -4.51
C GLY A 200 -46.75 -56.91 -4.10
N LEU A 201 -45.59 -56.56 -3.53
CA LEU A 201 -44.58 -57.52 -3.09
C LEU A 201 -45.00 -58.18 -1.76
N SER A 202 -44.61 -59.46 -1.56
CA SER A 202 -44.89 -60.23 -0.34
C SER A 202 -44.33 -59.56 0.91
N SER A 203 -44.99 -59.71 2.06
CA SER A 203 -44.58 -59.14 3.35
C SER A 203 -43.21 -59.61 3.85
N ASP A 204 -42.68 -60.70 3.29
CA ASP A 204 -41.40 -61.34 3.67
C ASP A 204 -40.17 -60.80 2.93
N THR A 205 -40.31 -59.81 2.04
CA THR A 205 -39.13 -59.20 1.37
C THR A 205 -38.35 -58.34 2.35
N PRO A 206 -37.04 -58.62 2.60
CA PRO A 206 -36.23 -57.82 3.50
C PRO A 206 -36.04 -56.38 2.98
N THR A 207 -36.04 -55.41 3.90
CA THR A 207 -35.72 -54.01 3.60
C THR A 207 -34.28 -53.91 3.06
N PRO A 208 -34.05 -53.28 1.90
CA PRO A 208 -32.71 -53.07 1.38
C PRO A 208 -31.92 -52.11 2.30
N PRO A 209 -30.58 -52.23 2.38
CA PRO A 209 -29.77 -51.30 3.16
C PRO A 209 -29.80 -49.90 2.55
N ILE A 210 -29.73 -48.86 3.39
CA ILE A 210 -29.70 -47.45 2.98
C ILE A 210 -28.46 -47.21 2.09
N PRO A 211 -28.63 -46.69 0.86
CA PRO A 211 -27.51 -46.37 -0.02
C PRO A 211 -26.55 -45.36 0.63
N GLY A 212 -25.25 -45.69 0.69
CA GLY A 212 -24.21 -44.80 1.22
C GLY A 212 -23.66 -45.16 2.61
N GLN A 213 -24.37 -45.97 3.40
CA GLN A 213 -23.87 -46.42 4.72
C GLN A 213 -22.88 -47.60 4.63
N ALA A 214 -22.93 -48.40 3.55
CA ALA A 214 -22.14 -49.63 3.42
C ALA A 214 -20.74 -49.48 2.79
N ALA A 215 -20.37 -48.31 2.25
CA ALA A 215 -19.04 -48.09 1.71
C ALA A 215 -18.77 -46.58 1.50
N GLN A 216 -18.42 -45.87 2.57
CA GLN A 216 -17.57 -44.70 2.38
C GLN A 216 -16.13 -45.21 2.23
N PRO A 217 -15.46 -45.03 1.07
CA PRO A 217 -14.02 -45.12 1.07
C PRO A 217 -13.53 -44.07 2.06
N SER A 218 -12.86 -44.51 3.13
CA SER A 218 -12.22 -43.59 4.06
C SER A 218 -11.34 -42.66 3.23
N ILE A 219 -11.76 -41.41 3.06
CA ILE A 219 -10.85 -40.35 2.64
C ILE A 219 -9.93 -40.21 3.85
N LYS A 220 -8.83 -40.96 3.83
CA LYS A 220 -7.66 -40.59 4.61
C LYS A 220 -7.35 -39.19 4.15
N GLN A 221 -7.72 -38.19 4.94
CA GLN A 221 -7.13 -36.87 4.86
C GLN A 221 -5.62 -37.11 4.97
N SER A 222 -4.97 -37.17 3.82
CA SER A 222 -3.52 -37.10 3.74
C SER A 222 -3.19 -35.71 4.26
N SER A 223 -2.86 -35.68 5.55
CA SER A 223 -2.17 -34.59 6.20
C SER A 223 -0.80 -34.45 5.54
N VAL A 224 -0.78 -33.84 4.34
CA VAL A 224 0.42 -33.13 3.88
C VAL A 224 0.45 -31.83 4.66
N ILE A 225 0.83 -31.96 5.93
CA ILE A 225 1.35 -30.87 6.72
C ILE A 225 2.70 -30.55 6.07
N SER A 226 2.70 -29.56 5.20
CA SER A 226 3.92 -28.86 4.79
C SER A 226 4.51 -28.21 6.04
N GLN A 227 5.44 -28.92 6.68
CA GLN A 227 6.29 -28.37 7.72
C GLN A 227 7.17 -27.27 7.09
N ALA A 228 6.74 -26.03 7.22
CA ALA A 228 7.63 -24.87 7.23
C ALA A 228 7.60 -24.28 8.63
N THR A 229 8.42 -24.86 9.51
CA THR A 229 8.69 -24.32 10.84
C THR A 229 9.44 -23.00 10.72
N SER A 230 8.81 -21.91 11.14
CA SER A 230 9.53 -20.77 11.72
C SER A 230 8.81 -20.35 12.99
N LYS A 231 9.41 -20.75 14.11
CA LYS A 231 9.07 -20.39 15.49
C LYS A 231 8.73 -18.91 15.61
N ARG A 232 7.56 -18.61 16.21
CA ARG A 232 7.45 -17.46 17.11
C ARG A 232 6.79 -17.94 18.41
N LYS A 233 7.60 -17.95 19.46
CA LYS A 233 7.27 -18.29 20.84
C LYS A 233 6.58 -17.08 21.46
N THR A 234 5.32 -17.21 21.84
CA THR A 234 4.63 -16.32 22.77
C THR A 234 4.29 -17.14 24.01
N ALA A 235 4.90 -16.79 25.13
CA ALA A 235 4.53 -17.26 26.45
C ALA A 235 4.04 -16.03 27.22
N ASP A 236 2.78 -16.08 27.64
CA ASP A 236 2.23 -15.19 28.64
C ASP A 236 2.84 -15.48 30.01
N GLY A 237 3.00 -14.42 30.81
CA GLY A 237 3.41 -14.46 32.20
C GLY A 237 3.43 -13.05 32.77
N GLU A 238 2.34 -12.66 33.42
CA GLU A 238 2.20 -11.42 34.20
C GLU A 238 3.19 -11.39 35.38
N SER A 239 3.85 -10.25 35.59
CA SER A 239 4.24 -9.76 36.91
C SER A 239 4.58 -8.27 36.86
N ASP A 240 3.88 -7.49 37.70
CA ASP A 240 4.10 -6.08 38.00
C ASP A 240 5.50 -5.73 38.54
N ALA A 241 5.91 -4.47 38.31
CA ALA A 241 6.59 -3.54 39.24
C ALA A 241 7.86 -2.80 38.72
N GLU A 242 7.66 -1.49 38.55
CA GLU A 242 8.51 -0.32 38.90
C GLU A 242 9.84 0.05 38.18
N MET A 243 10.07 1.37 38.22
CA MET A 243 11.02 2.23 37.49
C MET A 243 12.52 2.05 37.81
N ASN A 244 13.38 2.37 36.83
CA ASN A 244 14.29 3.56 36.79
C ASN A 244 15.71 3.26 36.22
N GLY A 245 16.21 4.15 35.33
CA GLY A 245 17.62 4.56 35.30
C GLY A 245 18.66 3.92 34.35
N SER A 246 19.07 4.70 33.33
CA SER A 246 20.45 4.93 32.81
C SER A 246 21.21 3.96 31.87
N ARG A 247 21.50 4.49 30.66
CA ARG A 247 22.76 4.62 29.87
C ARG A 247 23.73 3.45 29.52
N ASP A 248 24.16 3.56 28.25
CA ASP A 248 25.49 3.32 27.61
C ASP A 248 25.86 1.98 26.93
N ASP A 249 25.91 2.08 25.59
CA ASP A 249 26.98 1.74 24.61
C ASP A 249 27.92 0.52 24.74
N ASN A 250 27.89 -0.32 23.68
CA ASN A 250 29.01 -0.83 22.83
C ASN A 250 28.63 -2.18 22.17
N LYS A 251 29.14 -2.69 21.05
CA LYS A 251 29.82 -2.25 19.80
C LYS A 251 30.20 -3.56 19.05
N ARG A 252 30.23 -3.54 17.70
CA ARG A 252 30.93 -4.45 16.73
C ARG A 252 30.15 -5.68 16.20
N THR A 253 30.23 -6.14 14.93
CA THR A 253 30.96 -5.77 13.69
C THR A 253 30.51 -6.64 12.48
N LYS A 254 30.63 -6.12 11.24
CA LYS A 254 30.88 -6.76 9.90
C LYS A 254 29.74 -7.63 9.30
N THR A 255 29.40 -7.68 7.99
CA THR A 255 30.19 -7.63 6.73
C THR A 255 29.25 -7.37 5.52
N GLU A 256 29.84 -7.05 4.37
CA GLU A 256 29.31 -6.62 3.06
C GLU A 256 28.35 -7.58 2.35
N GLY A 257 27.47 -7.04 1.48
CA GLY A 257 26.68 -7.76 0.48
C GLY A 257 25.81 -6.82 -0.36
N GLU A 258 26.06 -6.79 -1.66
CA GLU A 258 25.38 -6.00 -2.71
C GLU A 258 23.85 -6.22 -2.74
N SER A 259 23.09 -5.18 -3.05
CA SER A 259 21.64 -5.26 -3.25
C SER A 259 21.24 -4.67 -4.61
N ASP A 260 20.81 -5.55 -5.51
CA ASP A 260 20.03 -5.25 -6.71
C ASP A 260 18.64 -5.95 -6.62
N PRO A 261 17.65 -5.55 -7.44
CA PRO A 261 16.29 -5.29 -6.97
C PRO A 261 15.33 -6.49 -7.01
N ILE A 262 14.32 -6.39 -6.15
CA ILE A 262 13.18 -7.30 -6.02
C ILE A 262 12.34 -7.27 -7.30
N ILE A 263 12.36 -8.37 -8.05
CA ILE A 263 11.33 -8.74 -9.02
C ILE A 263 10.32 -9.61 -8.29
N THR A 264 9.05 -9.20 -8.31
CA THR A 264 7.91 -10.03 -7.93
C THR A 264 7.77 -11.19 -8.91
N GLU A 265 8.34 -12.34 -8.57
CA GLU A 265 8.06 -13.61 -9.23
C GLU A 265 6.93 -14.33 -8.49
N THR A 266 5.79 -14.46 -9.16
CA THR A 266 4.82 -15.53 -8.89
C THR A 266 5.53 -16.87 -9.03
N PRO A 267 5.37 -17.83 -8.11
CA PRO A 267 6.05 -19.11 -8.21
C PRO A 267 5.54 -19.83 -9.46
N ALA A 268 6.43 -20.02 -10.43
CA ALA A 268 6.18 -20.90 -11.56
C ALA A 268 5.86 -22.29 -11.00
N ALA A 269 4.60 -22.71 -11.11
CA ALA A 269 4.26 -24.12 -11.02
C ALA A 269 5.14 -24.83 -12.04
N THR A 270 5.99 -25.76 -11.59
CA THR A 270 6.86 -26.53 -12.46
C THR A 270 6.00 -27.11 -13.58
N GLU A 271 6.41 -26.98 -14.85
CA GLU A 271 5.63 -27.41 -16.02
C GLU A 271 5.10 -28.85 -15.88
N ASP A 272 5.84 -29.68 -15.14
CA ASP A 272 5.50 -31.05 -14.77
C ASP A 272 4.25 -31.15 -13.88
N SER A 273 4.06 -30.25 -12.93
CA SER A 273 2.89 -30.23 -12.06
C SER A 273 1.62 -29.87 -12.84
N ALA A 274 1.68 -28.87 -13.72
CA ALA A 274 0.55 -28.48 -14.56
C ALA A 274 0.15 -29.61 -15.53
N ARG A 275 1.14 -30.33 -16.09
CA ARG A 275 0.91 -31.51 -16.92
C ARG A 275 0.24 -32.66 -16.18
N LEU A 276 0.64 -32.93 -14.94
CA LEU A 276 0.01 -33.96 -14.12
C LEU A 276 -1.46 -33.64 -13.85
N HIS A 277 -1.77 -32.40 -13.47
CA HIS A 277 -3.15 -31.97 -13.23
C HIS A 277 -4.02 -32.03 -14.50
N ALA A 278 -3.46 -31.65 -15.65
CA ALA A 278 -4.15 -31.75 -16.94
C ALA A 278 -4.44 -33.22 -17.34
N GLN A 279 -3.54 -34.15 -17.02
CA GLN A 279 -3.76 -35.59 -17.27
C GLN A 279 -4.86 -36.16 -16.39
N THR A 280 -4.89 -35.82 -15.09
CA THR A 280 -5.98 -36.25 -14.20
C THR A 280 -7.31 -35.68 -14.67
N ALA A 281 -7.38 -34.38 -15.00
CA ALA A 281 -8.61 -33.76 -15.47
C ALA A 281 -9.13 -34.36 -16.79
N ALA A 282 -8.23 -34.65 -17.75
CA ALA A 282 -8.58 -35.31 -18.99
C ALA A 282 -9.10 -36.75 -18.79
N SER A 283 -8.68 -37.46 -17.73
CA SER A 283 -9.19 -38.80 -17.42
C SER A 283 -10.68 -38.83 -17.03
N PHE A 284 -11.20 -37.72 -16.50
CA PHE A 284 -12.61 -37.60 -16.11
C PHE A 284 -13.52 -37.13 -17.26
N ILE A 285 -12.96 -36.58 -18.34
CA ILE A 285 -13.72 -35.90 -19.40
C ILE A 285 -13.29 -36.43 -20.79
N PRO A 286 -14.07 -37.33 -21.42
CA PRO A 286 -13.68 -38.05 -22.65
C PRO A 286 -13.40 -37.18 -23.89
N PHE A 287 -13.84 -35.93 -23.94
CA PHE A 287 -13.65 -35.03 -25.10
C PHE A 287 -12.50 -34.03 -24.94
N LEU A 288 -11.91 -33.93 -23.74
CA LEU A 288 -10.80 -33.01 -23.50
C LEU A 288 -9.47 -33.74 -23.67
N GLN A 289 -8.61 -33.18 -24.52
CA GLN A 289 -7.23 -33.60 -24.65
C GLN A 289 -6.36 -32.85 -23.64
N THR A 290 -5.28 -33.48 -23.19
CA THR A 290 -4.34 -32.89 -22.23
C THR A 290 -3.76 -31.55 -22.71
N GLU A 291 -3.60 -31.40 -24.02
CA GLU A 291 -3.08 -30.18 -24.65
C GLU A 291 -4.03 -28.98 -24.50
N HIS A 292 -5.35 -29.21 -24.41
CA HIS A 292 -6.35 -28.15 -24.27
C HIS A 292 -6.37 -27.54 -22.85
N LEU A 293 -5.80 -28.24 -21.88
CA LEU A 293 -5.76 -27.86 -20.46
C LEU A 293 -4.42 -27.27 -20.04
N LEU A 294 -3.43 -27.28 -20.94
CA LEU A 294 -2.14 -26.64 -20.71
C LEU A 294 -2.21 -25.15 -21.05
N PRO A 295 -1.45 -24.30 -20.34
CA PRO A 295 -1.35 -22.89 -20.70
C PRO A 295 -0.82 -22.75 -22.14
N PRO A 296 -1.30 -21.78 -22.93
CA PRO A 296 -0.80 -21.56 -24.27
C PRO A 296 0.70 -21.27 -24.22
N LYS A 297 1.46 -21.83 -25.18
CA LYS A 297 2.90 -21.58 -25.27
C LYS A 297 3.13 -20.11 -25.62
N MET A 298 3.61 -19.34 -24.64
CA MET A 298 4.05 -17.97 -24.86
C MET A 298 5.41 -17.97 -25.59
N PRO A 299 5.64 -17.07 -26.56
CA PRO A 299 6.95 -16.92 -27.18
C PRO A 299 8.02 -16.56 -26.13
N SER A 300 9.22 -17.11 -26.28
CA SER A 300 10.36 -16.74 -25.43
C SER A 300 10.82 -15.30 -25.70
N HIS A 301 11.60 -14.72 -24.79
CA HIS A 301 12.13 -13.35 -24.94
C HIS A 301 12.87 -13.17 -26.26
N ASP A 302 13.74 -14.13 -26.62
CA ASP A 302 14.52 -14.10 -27.86
C ASP A 302 13.62 -14.20 -29.11
N GLU A 303 12.56 -15.02 -29.05
CA GLU A 303 11.57 -15.12 -30.11
C GLU A 303 10.80 -13.79 -30.26
N MET A 304 10.40 -13.16 -29.16
CA MET A 304 9.74 -11.85 -29.17
C MET A 304 10.63 -10.75 -29.74
N GLU A 305 11.91 -10.69 -29.34
CA GLU A 305 12.87 -9.74 -29.90
C GLU A 305 13.03 -9.93 -31.41
N SER A 306 13.12 -11.18 -31.87
CA SER A 306 13.22 -11.48 -33.31
C SER A 306 11.99 -11.01 -34.09
N ILE A 307 10.79 -11.20 -33.53
CA ILE A 307 9.52 -10.77 -34.14
C ILE A 307 9.43 -9.24 -34.17
N LEU A 308 9.80 -8.57 -33.07
CA LEU A 308 9.82 -7.10 -32.99
C LEU A 308 10.83 -6.50 -33.97
N LEU A 309 11.99 -7.11 -34.12
CA LEU A 309 13.01 -6.68 -35.08
C LEU A 309 12.52 -6.86 -36.52
N GLN A 310 11.85 -7.98 -36.83
CA GLN A 310 11.23 -8.19 -38.14
C GLN A 310 10.12 -7.17 -38.44
N LEU A 311 9.25 -6.89 -37.46
CA LEU A 311 8.20 -5.87 -37.61
C LEU A 311 8.78 -4.48 -37.82
N ARG A 312 9.81 -4.11 -37.06
CA ARG A 312 10.49 -2.82 -37.22
C ARG A 312 11.19 -2.71 -38.57
N LYS A 313 11.82 -3.80 -39.04
CA LYS A 313 12.42 -3.85 -40.37
C LYS A 313 11.35 -3.72 -41.45
N LYS A 314 10.20 -4.38 -41.30
CA LYS A 314 9.08 -4.27 -42.24
C LYS A 314 8.52 -2.86 -42.29
N ALA A 315 8.27 -2.24 -41.14
CA ALA A 315 7.81 -0.86 -41.04
C ALA A 315 8.80 0.13 -41.69
N LEU A 316 10.10 -0.04 -41.46
CA LEU A 316 11.12 0.76 -42.14
C LEU A 316 11.13 0.54 -43.65
N VAL A 317 10.96 -0.70 -44.12
CA VAL A 317 10.87 -0.96 -45.56
C VAL A 317 9.63 -0.29 -46.16
N GLU A 318 8.48 -0.35 -45.48
CA GLU A 318 7.25 0.32 -45.88
C GLU A 318 7.43 1.87 -45.91
N GLU A 319 8.06 2.46 -44.89
CA GLU A 319 8.32 3.91 -44.83
C GLU A 319 9.25 4.39 -45.96
N TYR A 320 10.30 3.63 -46.29
CA TYR A 320 11.33 4.08 -47.22
C TYR A 320 11.08 3.69 -48.67
N PHE A 321 10.42 2.55 -48.92
CA PHE A 321 10.18 2.05 -50.27
C PHE A 321 8.71 2.17 -50.70
N GLY A 322 7.78 2.50 -49.79
CA GLY A 322 6.33 2.47 -50.05
C GLY A 322 5.84 1.03 -50.30
N ASP A 323 4.52 0.81 -50.32
CA ASP A 323 3.91 -0.52 -50.54
C ASP A 323 4.34 -1.12 -51.90
N GLY A 324 5.46 -1.84 -51.89
CA GLY A 324 5.89 -2.72 -52.96
C GLY A 324 5.05 -3.99 -52.91
N LYS A 325 3.97 -4.01 -53.69
CA LYS A 325 3.25 -5.24 -54.05
C LYS A 325 4.18 -6.33 -54.54
#